data_AF-A0A925VLS2-F1
#
_entry.id   AF-A0A925VLS2-F1
#
_cell.length_a   1.000
_cell.length_b   1.000
_cell.length_c   1.000
_cell.angle_alpha   90.00
_cell.angle_beta   90.00
_cell.angle_gamma   90.00
#
_symmetry.space_group_name_H-M   'P 1'
#
loop_
_entity.id
_entity.type
_entity.pdbx_description
1 polymer ?
#
loop_
_entity_poly.entity_id
_entity_poly.type
_entity_poly.pdbx_seq_one_letter_code
_entity_poly.pdbx_strand_id
1 'polypeptide(L)'
;RHGIQRGVAPGASWQGFAETAAVALRLNRIVVDALIDASLPALALQPSATLRSAHGTLIRWDVETVQLALEHGLLPIIHGDVSFDTGQGAAIISTEQLFRHLALHTPLRPARIILVGEVGVFTADPHRDPSATRIPLITGATIASVLHQTGASHATDVTGGMRSKLELMWSLIEALPELEVQLIGPQEGLLTRALLGQAQGEGTRLVR
;
A
#
# COMPACT_ATOMS: atom_id res chain seq x y z
N ARG A 1 -7.34 -3.96 -18.28
CA ARG A 1 -7.37 -3.90 -19.77
C ARG A 1 -6.00 -4.13 -20.40
N HIS A 2 -4.92 -3.52 -19.91
CA HIS A 2 -3.61 -3.59 -20.59
C HIS A 2 -2.61 -4.60 -19.99
N GLY A 3 -2.88 -5.14 -18.80
CA GLY A 3 -2.00 -6.16 -18.20
C GLY A 3 -0.61 -5.66 -17.80
N ILE A 4 -0.44 -4.35 -17.57
CA ILE A 4 0.84 -3.71 -17.24
C ILE A 4 1.55 -4.36 -16.05
N GLN A 5 0.81 -4.91 -15.09
CA GLN A 5 1.36 -5.66 -13.97
C GLN A 5 2.16 -6.91 -14.39
N ARG A 6 1.92 -7.44 -15.60
CA ARG A 6 2.62 -8.59 -16.20
C ARG A 6 3.76 -8.18 -17.14
N GLY A 7 4.05 -6.89 -17.25
CA GLY A 7 5.09 -6.39 -18.14
C GLY A 7 4.61 -5.88 -19.49
N VAL A 8 5.53 -5.24 -20.20
CA VAL A 8 5.40 -4.77 -21.58
C VAL A 8 6.48 -5.47 -22.39
N ALA A 9 6.07 -6.34 -23.31
CA ALA A 9 7.00 -7.09 -24.16
C ALA A 9 7.76 -6.16 -25.13
N PRO A 10 8.96 -6.55 -25.60
CA PRO A 10 9.68 -5.79 -26.61
C PRO A 10 8.81 -5.53 -27.86
N GLY A 11 8.78 -4.26 -28.32
CA GLY A 11 7.98 -3.85 -29.48
C GLY A 11 6.47 -3.69 -29.22
N ALA A 12 5.98 -3.98 -28.01
CA ALA A 12 4.58 -3.74 -27.65
C ALA A 12 4.28 -2.26 -27.42
N SER A 13 3.00 -1.90 -27.48
CA SER A 13 2.54 -0.53 -27.24
C SER A 13 2.67 -0.13 -25.77
N TRP A 14 3.20 1.07 -25.54
CA TRP A 14 3.30 1.71 -24.23
C TRP A 14 2.06 2.54 -23.85
N GLN A 15 1.03 2.55 -24.70
CA GLN A 15 -0.20 3.28 -24.41
C GLN A 15 -0.84 2.84 -23.10
N GLY A 16 -0.85 1.53 -22.81
CA GLY A 16 -1.40 1.03 -21.56
C GLY A 16 -0.66 1.52 -20.31
N PHE A 17 0.65 1.75 -20.41
CA PHE A 17 1.44 2.34 -19.33
C PHE A 17 0.98 3.78 -19.07
N ALA A 18 0.94 4.60 -20.14
CA ALA A 18 0.55 6.00 -20.05
C ALA A 18 -0.91 6.17 -19.56
N GLU A 19 -1.83 5.36 -20.06
CA GLU A 19 -3.23 5.38 -19.63
C GLU A 19 -3.39 4.97 -18.16
N THR A 20 -2.63 3.97 -17.70
CA THR A 20 -2.66 3.54 -16.30
C THR A 20 -2.14 4.65 -15.38
N ALA A 21 -1.00 5.28 -15.72
CA ALA A 21 -0.48 6.42 -14.99
C ALA A 21 -1.48 7.59 -14.93
N ALA A 22 -2.12 7.90 -16.07
CA ALA A 22 -3.12 8.97 -16.16
C ALA A 22 -4.36 8.69 -15.30
N VAL A 23 -4.82 7.43 -15.21
CA VAL A 23 -5.93 7.06 -14.32
C VAL A 23 -5.53 7.23 -12.85
N ALA A 24 -4.34 6.77 -12.46
CA ALA A 24 -3.86 6.89 -11.08
C ALA A 24 -3.74 8.36 -10.66
N LEU A 25 -3.18 9.21 -11.52
CA LEU A 25 -3.09 10.66 -11.30
C LEU A 25 -4.46 11.33 -11.14
N ARG A 26 -5.45 10.96 -11.97
CA ARG A 26 -6.80 11.52 -11.86
C ARG A 26 -7.45 11.18 -10.52
N LEU A 27 -7.32 9.93 -10.07
CA LEU A 27 -7.81 9.52 -8.75
C LEU A 27 -7.09 10.28 -7.63
N ASN A 28 -5.76 10.36 -7.72
CA ASN A 28 -4.96 11.10 -6.74
C ASN A 28 -5.38 12.56 -6.64
N ARG A 29 -5.71 13.20 -7.78
CA ARG A 29 -6.16 14.59 -7.77
C ARG A 29 -7.45 14.78 -7.00
N ILE A 30 -8.43 13.89 -7.15
CA ILE A 30 -9.69 13.93 -6.38
C ILE A 30 -9.41 13.90 -4.88
N VAL A 31 -8.50 13.03 -4.44
CA VAL A 31 -8.11 12.94 -3.01
C VAL A 31 -7.44 14.22 -2.53
N VAL A 32 -6.51 14.76 -3.33
CA VAL A 32 -5.78 15.99 -2.98
C VAL A 32 -6.71 17.20 -2.92
N ASP A 33 -7.64 17.33 -3.86
CA ASP A 33 -8.66 18.38 -3.86
C ASP A 33 -9.50 18.33 -2.59
N ALA A 34 -9.99 17.14 -2.21
CA ALA A 34 -10.78 16.98 -0.99
C ALA A 34 -10.01 17.36 0.28
N LEU A 35 -8.69 17.09 0.33
CA LEU A 35 -7.84 17.50 1.46
C LEU A 35 -7.60 19.01 1.48
N ILE A 36 -7.38 19.63 0.32
CA ILE A 36 -7.21 21.08 0.19
C ILE A 36 -8.50 21.81 0.58
N ASP A 37 -9.66 21.32 0.13
CA ASP A 37 -10.99 21.87 0.50
C ASP A 37 -11.23 21.77 2.02
N ALA A 38 -10.68 20.74 2.66
CA ALA A 38 -10.64 20.59 4.12
C ALA A 38 -9.54 21.43 4.80
N SER A 39 -8.89 22.34 4.08
CA SER A 39 -7.80 23.21 4.55
C SER A 39 -6.55 22.47 5.05
N LEU A 40 -6.28 21.27 4.53
CA LEU A 40 -5.06 20.52 4.80
C LEU A 40 -3.98 20.86 3.77
N PRO A 41 -2.69 20.98 4.15
CA PRO A 41 -1.59 21.36 3.26
C PRO A 41 -1.14 20.17 2.38
N ALA A 42 -2.06 19.59 1.62
CA ALA A 42 -1.80 18.41 0.80
C ALA A 42 -0.95 18.73 -0.44
N LEU A 43 0.11 17.94 -0.66
CA LEU A 43 1.00 18.05 -1.82
C LEU A 43 0.99 16.74 -2.61
N ALA A 44 0.49 16.77 -3.84
CA ALA A 44 0.54 15.62 -4.74
C ALA A 44 1.98 15.35 -5.23
N LEU A 45 2.49 14.13 -5.03
CA LEU A 45 3.78 13.70 -5.54
C LEU A 45 3.60 12.39 -6.32
N GLN A 46 3.81 12.42 -7.64
CA GLN A 46 3.65 11.27 -8.51
C GLN A 46 4.88 10.36 -8.43
N PRO A 47 4.76 9.12 -7.92
CA PRO A 47 5.92 8.25 -7.78
C PRO A 47 6.57 7.90 -9.12
N SER A 48 5.79 7.63 -10.18
CA SER A 48 6.34 7.18 -11.48
C SER A 48 7.30 8.17 -12.14
N ALA A 49 7.32 9.42 -11.70
CA ALA A 49 8.28 10.42 -12.16
C ALA A 49 9.73 10.01 -11.84
N THR A 50 9.99 9.38 -10.69
CA THR A 50 11.35 9.08 -10.23
C THR A 50 11.58 7.61 -9.85
N LEU A 51 10.54 6.78 -9.84
CA LEU A 51 10.65 5.37 -9.47
C LEU A 51 11.16 4.49 -10.61
N ARG A 52 11.91 3.43 -10.26
CA ARG A 52 12.36 2.35 -11.16
C ARG A 52 12.22 1.01 -10.46
N SER A 53 11.99 -0.04 -11.24
CA SER A 53 11.81 -1.41 -10.74
C SER A 53 12.61 -2.43 -11.54
N ALA A 54 12.75 -3.62 -10.98
CA ALA A 54 13.24 -4.80 -11.66
C ALA A 54 12.39 -6.00 -11.25
N HIS A 55 11.88 -6.76 -12.23
CA HIS A 55 11.06 -7.94 -12.01
C HIS A 55 9.87 -7.68 -11.07
N GLY A 56 9.21 -6.53 -11.22
CA GLY A 56 8.04 -6.14 -10.43
C GLY A 56 8.35 -5.57 -9.05
N THR A 57 9.63 -5.47 -8.67
CA THR A 57 10.07 -4.98 -7.36
C THR A 57 10.69 -3.60 -7.48
N LEU A 58 10.28 -2.65 -6.63
CA LEU A 58 10.92 -1.33 -6.55
C LEU A 58 12.41 -1.48 -6.19
N ILE A 59 13.29 -0.91 -7.02
CA ILE A 59 14.76 -0.90 -6.79
C ILE A 59 15.33 0.49 -6.56
N ARG A 60 14.66 1.53 -7.06
CA ARG A 60 15.11 2.92 -6.91
C ARG A 60 13.90 3.84 -6.88
N TRP A 61 13.94 4.81 -5.97
CA TRP A 61 12.97 5.89 -5.94
C TRP A 61 13.60 7.11 -5.27
N ASP A 62 13.60 8.23 -5.98
CA ASP A 62 14.02 9.52 -5.42
C ASP A 62 12.87 10.13 -4.62
N VAL A 63 13.10 10.26 -3.32
CA VAL A 63 12.11 10.63 -2.31
C VAL A 63 12.48 11.91 -1.57
N GLU A 64 13.51 12.64 -2.01
CA GLU A 64 13.98 13.86 -1.35
C GLU A 64 12.83 14.87 -1.19
N THR A 65 12.00 15.04 -2.22
CA THR A 65 10.83 15.93 -2.17
C THR A 65 9.79 15.49 -1.14
N VAL A 66 9.62 14.17 -0.90
CA VAL A 66 8.73 13.67 0.15
C VAL A 66 9.26 14.08 1.53
N GLN A 67 10.58 13.96 1.74
CA GLN A 67 11.23 14.32 3.01
C GLN A 67 11.11 15.82 3.27
N LEU A 68 11.47 16.66 2.29
CA LEU A 68 11.34 18.11 2.38
C LEU A 68 9.89 18.54 2.66
N ALA A 69 8.91 17.90 2.01
CA ALA A 69 7.50 18.19 2.27
C ALA A 69 7.13 17.94 3.74
N LEU A 70 7.54 16.80 4.31
CA LEU A 70 7.28 16.48 5.72
C LEU A 70 8.01 17.45 6.67
N GLU A 71 9.26 17.79 6.38
CA GLU A 71 10.04 18.76 7.17
C GLU A 71 9.39 20.15 7.21
N HIS A 72 8.71 20.55 6.13
CA HIS A 72 7.96 21.79 6.04
C HIS A 72 6.50 21.68 6.50
N GLY A 73 6.10 20.56 7.12
CA GLY A 73 4.75 20.37 7.65
C GLY A 73 3.66 20.20 6.59
N LEU A 74 4.04 19.90 5.34
CA LEU A 74 3.11 19.52 4.29
C LEU A 74 2.67 18.07 4.45
N LEU A 75 1.53 17.74 3.83
CA LEU A 75 1.00 16.39 3.77
C LEU A 75 1.28 15.79 2.37
N PRO A 76 2.40 15.07 2.16
CA PRO A 76 2.68 14.46 0.86
C PRO A 76 1.68 13.32 0.56
N ILE A 77 1.03 13.41 -0.60
CA ILE A 77 0.08 12.42 -1.10
C ILE A 77 0.70 11.69 -2.28
N ILE A 78 0.98 10.40 -2.06
CA ILE A 78 1.51 9.45 -3.05
C ILE A 78 0.48 8.34 -3.31
N HIS A 79 0.68 7.56 -4.38
CA HIS A 79 -0.18 6.45 -4.75
C HIS A 79 0.62 5.34 -5.43
N GLY A 80 0.12 4.10 -5.37
CA GLY A 80 0.66 3.02 -6.20
C GLY A 80 0.61 3.41 -7.68
N ASP A 81 1.68 3.15 -8.41
CA ASP A 81 1.92 3.75 -9.72
C ASP A 81 2.70 2.80 -10.65
N VAL A 82 2.75 3.13 -11.93
CA VAL A 82 3.52 2.39 -12.93
C VAL A 82 5.02 2.63 -12.78
N SER A 83 5.82 1.66 -13.19
CA SER A 83 7.29 1.72 -13.17
C SER A 83 7.87 1.30 -14.50
N PHE A 84 8.94 1.97 -14.94
CA PHE A 84 9.86 1.38 -15.90
C PHE A 84 10.64 0.25 -15.21
N ASP A 85 10.46 -0.97 -15.74
CA ASP A 85 11.00 -2.19 -15.16
C ASP A 85 12.08 -2.81 -16.05
N THR A 86 13.26 -3.09 -15.49
CA THR A 86 14.38 -3.64 -16.28
C THR A 86 14.23 -5.11 -16.64
N GLY A 87 13.38 -5.86 -15.95
CA GLY A 87 13.17 -7.31 -16.16
C GLY A 87 11.95 -7.64 -17.01
N GLN A 88 10.89 -6.84 -16.92
CA GLN A 88 9.62 -7.07 -17.61
C GLN A 88 9.10 -5.85 -18.39
N GLY A 89 9.92 -4.81 -18.59
CA GLY A 89 9.57 -3.59 -19.31
C GLY A 89 8.77 -2.60 -18.46
N ALA A 90 7.66 -3.04 -17.88
CA ALA A 90 6.86 -2.25 -16.96
C ALA A 90 6.38 -3.05 -15.75
N ALA A 91 6.14 -2.37 -14.64
CA ALA A 91 5.52 -2.96 -13.45
C ALA A 91 4.49 -2.01 -12.85
N ILE A 92 3.64 -2.55 -11.98
CA ILE A 92 2.82 -1.78 -11.04
C ILE A 92 3.47 -1.90 -9.67
N ILE A 93 3.81 -0.77 -9.07
CA ILE A 93 4.36 -0.71 -7.72
C ILE A 93 3.24 -0.34 -6.77
N SER A 94 2.94 -1.24 -5.84
CA SER A 94 1.87 -1.05 -4.86
C SER A 94 2.26 0.00 -3.82
N THR A 95 1.26 0.57 -3.15
CA THR A 95 1.47 1.50 -2.04
C THR A 95 2.29 0.85 -0.92
N GLU A 96 2.13 -0.45 -0.67
CA GLU A 96 2.91 -1.20 0.31
C GLU A 96 4.40 -1.26 -0.04
N GLN A 97 4.76 -1.41 -1.33
CA GLN A 97 6.14 -1.32 -1.76
C GLN A 97 6.72 0.09 -1.56
N LEU A 98 5.93 1.13 -1.81
CA LEU A 98 6.32 2.52 -1.55
C LEU A 98 6.53 2.77 -0.04
N PHE A 99 5.61 2.30 0.81
CA PHE A 99 5.76 2.38 2.26
C PHE A 99 7.00 1.64 2.73
N ARG A 100 7.27 0.45 2.19
CA ARG A 100 8.49 -0.28 2.49
C ARG A 100 9.74 0.51 2.12
N HIS A 101 9.74 1.14 0.94
CA HIS A 101 10.87 1.97 0.51
C HIS A 101 11.09 3.16 1.43
N LEU A 102 10.04 3.94 1.72
CA LEU A 102 10.11 5.10 2.62
C LEU A 102 10.56 4.70 4.02
N ALA A 103 9.98 3.65 4.58
CA ALA A 103 10.27 3.23 5.95
C ALA A 103 11.70 2.72 6.11
N LEU A 104 12.27 2.04 5.11
CA LEU A 104 13.60 1.42 5.20
C LEU A 104 14.73 2.33 4.70
N HIS A 105 14.50 3.14 3.67
CA HIS A 105 15.54 3.92 2.98
C HIS A 105 15.50 5.42 3.26
N THR A 106 14.66 5.88 4.20
CA THR A 106 14.65 7.26 4.67
C THR A 106 14.68 7.31 6.21
N PRO A 107 14.92 8.49 6.80
CA PRO A 107 14.81 8.71 8.25
C PRO A 107 13.38 8.62 8.81
N LEU A 108 12.34 8.46 7.98
CA LEU A 108 10.92 8.56 8.40
C LEU A 108 10.52 7.59 9.52
N ARG A 109 11.05 6.36 9.51
CA ARG A 109 10.85 5.31 10.55
C ARG A 109 9.48 5.38 11.27
N PRO A 110 8.38 5.09 10.57
CA PRO A 110 7.04 5.29 11.10
C PRO A 110 6.75 4.34 12.29
N ALA A 111 6.12 4.86 13.34
CA ALA A 111 5.60 4.04 14.43
C ALA A 111 4.29 3.34 14.07
N ARG A 112 3.53 3.87 13.10
CA ARG A 112 2.24 3.34 12.66
C ARG A 112 2.07 3.39 11.15
N ILE A 113 1.50 2.34 10.58
CA ILE A 113 0.93 2.33 9.22
C ILE A 113 -0.54 1.91 9.33
N ILE A 114 -1.44 2.72 8.79
CA ILE A 114 -2.88 2.44 8.78
C ILE A 114 -3.29 2.20 7.32
N LEU A 115 -3.79 1.01 7.03
CA LEU A 115 -4.28 0.60 5.72
C LEU A 115 -5.81 0.62 5.73
N VAL A 116 -6.39 1.63 5.07
CA VAL A 116 -7.84 1.79 4.98
C VAL A 116 -8.35 1.13 3.70
N GLY A 117 -9.35 0.26 3.83
CA GLY A 117 -10.08 -0.31 2.70
C GLY A 117 -10.53 -1.75 2.95
N GLU A 118 -9.76 -2.50 3.73
CA GLU A 118 -10.05 -3.88 4.10
C GLU A 118 -10.63 -3.91 5.51
N VAL A 119 -11.82 -4.50 5.69
CA VAL A 119 -12.46 -4.65 7.01
C VAL A 119 -11.61 -5.48 8.01
N GLY A 120 -10.56 -6.14 7.53
CA GLY A 120 -9.57 -6.86 8.31
C GLY A 120 -9.04 -8.06 7.53
N VAL A 121 -8.18 -8.84 8.18
CA VAL A 121 -7.80 -10.19 7.74
C VAL A 121 -8.78 -11.17 8.37
N PHE A 122 -9.19 -12.18 7.61
CA PHE A 122 -10.14 -13.20 8.03
C PHE A 122 -9.51 -14.59 7.98
N THR A 123 -10.05 -15.53 8.75
CA THR A 123 -9.62 -16.95 8.77
C THR A 123 -9.89 -17.69 7.46
N ALA A 124 -10.81 -17.17 6.65
CA ALA A 124 -11.14 -17.62 5.30
C ALA A 124 -11.71 -16.45 4.50
N ASP A 125 -12.01 -16.64 3.21
CA ASP A 125 -12.68 -15.62 2.39
C ASP A 125 -14.12 -15.39 2.89
N PRO A 126 -14.44 -14.24 3.50
CA PRO A 126 -15.75 -13.99 4.11
C PRO A 126 -16.88 -13.86 3.08
N HIS A 127 -16.57 -13.72 1.79
CA HIS A 127 -17.58 -13.74 0.73
C HIS A 127 -17.98 -15.16 0.32
N ARG A 128 -17.17 -16.17 0.68
CA ARG A 128 -17.37 -17.57 0.27
C ARG A 128 -17.63 -18.49 1.45
N ASP A 129 -17.11 -18.16 2.62
CA ASP A 129 -17.26 -18.92 3.84
C ASP A 129 -17.95 -18.07 4.92
N PRO A 130 -19.24 -18.32 5.21
CA PRO A 130 -19.98 -17.62 6.25
C PRO A 130 -19.41 -17.83 7.66
N SER A 131 -18.57 -18.85 7.87
CA SER A 131 -17.90 -19.09 9.15
C SER A 131 -16.58 -18.31 9.29
N ALA A 132 -16.15 -17.59 8.26
CA ALA A 132 -14.97 -16.75 8.31
C ALA A 132 -15.10 -15.71 9.42
N THR A 133 -14.14 -15.72 10.34
CA THR A 133 -14.08 -14.74 11.43
C THR A 133 -12.89 -13.82 11.21
N ARG A 134 -13.04 -12.56 11.63
CA ARG A 134 -11.96 -11.58 11.56
C ARG A 134 -10.87 -11.95 12.56
N ILE A 135 -9.62 -11.89 12.13
CA ILE A 135 -8.43 -12.06 12.96
C ILE A 135 -8.10 -10.68 13.56
N PRO A 136 -8.29 -10.43 14.86
CA PRO A 136 -8.09 -9.09 15.42
C PRO A 136 -6.61 -8.71 15.57
N LEU A 137 -5.73 -9.70 15.77
CA LEU A 137 -4.32 -9.51 16.04
C LEU A 137 -3.49 -10.59 15.34
N ILE A 138 -2.43 -10.17 14.67
CA ILE A 138 -1.41 -11.02 14.05
C ILE A 138 -0.07 -10.67 14.69
N THR A 139 0.58 -11.68 15.24
CA THR A 139 1.92 -11.62 15.85
C THR A 139 2.88 -12.59 15.16
N GLY A 140 4.16 -12.57 15.55
CA GLY A 140 5.16 -13.49 15.00
C GLY A 140 4.84 -14.97 15.20
N ALA A 141 4.04 -15.29 16.24
CA ALA A 141 3.57 -16.64 16.47
C ALA A 141 2.48 -17.10 15.48
N THR A 142 1.76 -16.15 14.85
CA THR A 142 0.55 -16.44 14.06
C THR A 142 0.72 -16.16 12.56
N ILE A 143 1.64 -15.26 12.18
CA ILE A 143 1.79 -14.79 10.80
C ILE A 143 1.93 -15.93 9.78
N ALA A 144 2.73 -16.95 10.07
CA ALA A 144 2.93 -18.07 9.16
C ALA A 144 1.61 -18.81 8.84
N SER A 145 0.78 -19.03 9.85
CA SER A 145 -0.54 -19.66 9.70
C SER A 145 -1.50 -18.77 8.90
N VAL A 146 -1.50 -17.46 9.17
CA VAL A 146 -2.34 -16.48 8.47
C VAL A 146 -1.95 -16.37 6.99
N LEU A 147 -0.66 -16.32 6.68
CA LEU A 147 -0.17 -16.28 5.29
C LEU A 147 -0.56 -17.54 4.51
N HIS A 148 -0.52 -18.71 5.15
CA HIS A 148 -0.98 -19.96 4.53
C HIS A 148 -2.47 -19.91 4.19
N GLN A 149 -3.30 -19.38 5.07
CA GLN A 149 -4.76 -19.28 4.88
C GLN A 149 -5.15 -18.23 3.82
N THR A 150 -4.49 -17.07 3.82
CA THR A 150 -4.78 -15.95 2.90
C THR A 150 -4.35 -16.20 1.45
N GLY A 151 -3.47 -17.18 1.19
CA GLY A 151 -3.05 -17.54 -0.18
C GLY A 151 -4.13 -18.22 -1.03
N ALA A 152 -5.24 -18.68 -0.43
CA ALA A 152 -6.29 -19.43 -1.11
C ALA A 152 -7.41 -18.55 -1.72
N SER A 153 -7.42 -17.24 -1.46
CA SER A 153 -8.45 -16.33 -2.00
C SER A 153 -8.13 -15.92 -3.45
N HIS A 154 -8.71 -16.64 -4.42
CA HIS A 154 -8.63 -16.37 -5.87
C HIS A 154 -9.43 -15.13 -6.34
N ALA A 155 -9.41 -14.02 -5.60
CA ALA A 155 -9.95 -12.75 -6.10
C ALA A 155 -8.88 -12.05 -6.97
N THR A 156 -9.33 -11.40 -8.05
CA THR A 156 -8.52 -10.73 -9.08
C THR A 156 -7.87 -9.45 -8.56
N ASP A 157 -6.95 -9.57 -7.61
CA ASP A 157 -6.14 -8.44 -7.15
C ASP A 157 -4.89 -8.28 -8.03
N VAL A 158 -4.84 -7.18 -8.77
CA VAL A 158 -3.77 -6.84 -9.71
C VAL A 158 -2.48 -6.38 -9.01
N THR A 159 -2.47 -6.29 -7.67
CA THR A 159 -1.33 -5.82 -6.85
C THR A 159 -0.69 -6.87 -5.93
N GLY A 160 -1.15 -8.12 -5.97
CA GLY A 160 -0.59 -9.23 -5.17
C GLY A 160 -1.49 -9.74 -4.03
N GLY A 161 -2.66 -9.14 -3.81
CA GLY A 161 -3.65 -9.65 -2.88
C GLY A 161 -3.32 -9.40 -1.41
N MET A 162 -4.21 -9.89 -0.53
CA MET A 162 -4.03 -9.80 0.93
C MET A 162 -2.72 -10.45 1.39
N ARG A 163 -2.31 -11.56 0.77
CA ARG A 163 -1.06 -12.25 1.12
C ARG A 163 0.16 -11.35 0.92
N SER A 164 0.38 -10.81 -0.29
CA SER A 164 1.56 -9.96 -0.55
C SER A 164 1.57 -8.69 0.30
N LYS A 165 0.38 -8.12 0.58
CA LYS A 165 0.22 -7.01 1.52
C LYS A 165 0.70 -7.39 2.92
N LEU A 166 0.26 -8.52 3.45
CA LEU A 166 0.70 -9.03 4.76
C LEU A 166 2.19 -9.36 4.78
N GLU A 167 2.74 -10.00 3.73
CA GLU A 167 4.17 -10.29 3.62
C GLU A 167 5.02 -9.01 3.66
N LEU A 168 4.65 -7.99 2.88
CA LEU A 168 5.37 -6.71 2.86
C LEU A 168 5.27 -5.97 4.19
N MET A 169 4.08 -5.86 4.77
CA MET A 169 3.88 -5.19 6.06
C MET A 169 4.55 -5.94 7.21
N TRP A 170 4.52 -7.27 7.19
CA TRP A 170 5.21 -8.09 8.17
C TRP A 170 6.73 -7.92 8.06
N SER A 171 7.28 -7.90 6.84
CA SER A 171 8.72 -7.64 6.62
C SER A 171 9.16 -6.29 7.17
N LEU A 172 8.26 -5.29 7.18
CA LEU A 172 8.52 -4.01 7.81
C LEU A 172 8.52 -4.07 9.33
N ILE A 173 7.59 -4.81 9.94
CA ILE A 173 7.55 -5.02 11.40
C ILE A 173 8.81 -5.76 11.87
N GLU A 174 9.30 -6.73 11.10
CA GLU A 174 10.55 -7.43 11.40
C GLU A 174 11.76 -6.47 11.37
N ALA A 175 11.79 -5.55 10.41
CA ALA A 175 12.85 -4.55 10.28
C ALA A 175 12.70 -3.37 11.27
N LEU A 176 11.48 -3.05 11.69
CA LEU A 176 11.11 -1.93 12.56
C LEU A 176 10.26 -2.46 13.72
N PRO A 177 10.87 -2.95 14.82
CA PRO A 177 10.13 -3.63 15.88
C PRO A 177 9.08 -2.79 16.61
N GLU A 178 9.18 -1.46 16.54
CA GLU A 178 8.22 -0.50 17.13
C GLU A 178 7.07 -0.17 16.18
N LEU A 179 7.11 -0.63 14.92
CA LEU A 179 6.06 -0.41 13.95
C LEU A 179 4.83 -1.25 14.29
N GLU A 180 3.69 -0.59 14.38
CA GLU A 180 2.37 -1.22 14.31
C GLU A 180 1.73 -1.01 12.94
N VAL A 181 1.19 -2.07 12.35
CA VAL A 181 0.38 -1.96 11.14
C VAL A 181 -1.07 -2.30 11.48
N GLN A 182 -2.02 -1.48 11.04
CA GLN A 182 -3.44 -1.73 11.26
C GLN A 182 -4.21 -1.67 9.94
N LEU A 183 -4.94 -2.74 9.62
CA LEU A 183 -5.90 -2.78 8.53
C LEU A 183 -7.28 -2.43 9.09
N ILE A 184 -7.95 -1.42 8.53
CA ILE A 184 -9.29 -1.00 8.92
C ILE A 184 -10.21 -0.82 7.71
N GLY A 185 -11.51 -1.01 7.93
CA GLY A 185 -12.50 -0.79 6.89
C GLY A 185 -12.72 0.70 6.56
N PRO A 186 -13.48 1.00 5.50
CA PRO A 186 -13.71 2.36 5.03
C PRO A 186 -14.88 3.07 5.75
N GLN A 187 -15.36 2.55 6.88
CA GLN A 187 -16.50 3.13 7.59
C GLN A 187 -16.18 4.55 8.10
N GLU A 188 -17.17 5.43 8.03
CA GLU A 188 -17.05 6.81 8.50
C GLU A 188 -16.59 6.88 9.97
N GLY A 189 -15.67 7.82 10.25
CA GLY A 189 -15.08 8.03 11.57
C GLY A 189 -14.05 6.98 12.01
N LEU A 190 -13.90 5.85 11.30
CA LEU A 190 -12.96 4.81 11.70
C LEU A 190 -11.50 5.25 11.52
N LEU A 191 -11.17 5.93 10.42
CA LEU A 191 -9.85 6.54 10.22
C LEU A 191 -9.54 7.56 11.32
N THR A 192 -10.50 8.41 11.68
CA THR A 192 -10.34 9.39 12.78
C THR A 192 -10.01 8.69 14.09
N ARG A 193 -10.75 7.64 14.46
CA ARG A 193 -10.45 6.83 15.65
C ARG A 193 -9.07 6.21 15.57
N ALA A 194 -8.66 5.68 14.40
CA ALA A 194 -7.35 5.06 14.23
C ALA A 194 -6.21 6.06 14.38
N LEU A 195 -6.31 7.24 13.76
CA LEU A 195 -5.33 8.32 13.90
C LEU A 195 -5.16 8.74 15.36
N LEU A 196 -6.27 8.83 16.12
CA LEU A 196 -6.30 9.15 17.55
C LEU A 196 -5.92 7.98 18.48
N GLY A 197 -5.64 6.78 17.95
CA GLY A 197 -5.28 5.60 18.75
C GLY A 197 -6.46 4.92 19.47
N GLN A 198 -7.68 5.22 19.05
CA GLN A 198 -8.95 4.78 19.64
C GLN A 198 -9.61 3.61 18.87
N ALA A 199 -8.95 3.05 17.86
CA ALA A 199 -9.48 1.98 17.02
C ALA A 199 -8.91 0.59 17.35
N GLN A 200 -8.49 0.34 18.59
CA GLN A 200 -7.75 -0.89 18.96
C GLN A 200 -8.54 -2.20 18.73
N GLY A 201 -9.87 -2.14 18.80
CA GLY A 201 -10.77 -3.27 18.55
C GLY A 201 -11.26 -3.40 17.10
N GLU A 202 -10.78 -2.53 16.21
CA GLU A 202 -11.27 -2.41 14.84
C GLU A 202 -10.28 -3.03 13.85
N GLY A 203 -10.82 -3.78 12.89
CA GLY A 203 -10.03 -4.41 11.85
C GLY A 203 -9.01 -5.43 12.39
N THR A 204 -7.80 -5.40 11.84
CA THR A 204 -6.71 -6.33 12.18
C THR A 204 -5.43 -5.57 12.44
N ARG A 205 -4.79 -5.84 13.58
CA ARG A 205 -3.48 -5.28 13.94
C ARG A 205 -2.39 -6.31 13.70
N LEU A 206 -1.27 -5.87 13.13
CA LEU A 206 -0.04 -6.62 13.03
C LEU A 206 0.98 -5.92 13.94
N VAL A 207 1.55 -6.68 14.84
CA VAL A 207 2.62 -6.26 15.75
C VAL A 207 3.62 -7.40 15.84
N ARG A 208 4.84 -7.12 16.29
CA ARG A 208 5.88 -8.15 16.44
C ARG A 208 5.42 -9.31 17.34
#